data_AF-A0A9P0KMG6-F1
#
_entry.id   AF-A0A9P0KMG6-F1
#
_cell.length_a   1.000
_cell.length_b   1.000
_cell.length_c   1.000
_cell.angle_alpha   90.00
_cell.angle_beta   90.00
_cell.angle_gamma   90.00
#
_symmetry.space_group_name_H-M   'P 1'
#
loop_
_entity.id
_entity.type
_entity.pdbx_description
1 polymer ?
#
loop_
_entity_poly.entity_id
_entity_poly.type
_entity_poly.pdbx_seq_one_letter_code
_entity_poly.pdbx_strand_id
1 'polypeptide(L)'
;MIAKFEKELEEERENSLNVQKTLTRVTSEKNSALVRNAEVSQQIELIKQDMRRQERETNELMNKLTQLEEENAKLKQGVSLQQKLMNNINELEEQISEKNKTIKMLQLRLADMKKTLQQELRTPGNPSYHSDLLENNTAAILTPTQISTRTLPNIVKRDDEDVNFKYLKHVVLKFLTSREYEAQHLIKAISTLLKFTSEEEKLIQDTLEWRKSWFGSKPKYPGNTKSKNVTS
;
A
#
# COMPACT_ATOMS: atom_id res chain seq x y z
N MET A 1 83.98 -27.90 -67.42
CA MET A 1 82.72 -28.66 -67.25
C MET A 1 82.46 -28.97 -65.79
N ILE A 2 83.39 -29.60 -65.06
CA ILE A 2 83.27 -29.90 -63.61
C ILE A 2 83.01 -28.63 -62.75
N ALA A 3 83.82 -27.58 -62.89
CA ALA A 3 83.65 -26.34 -62.12
C ALA A 3 82.29 -25.63 -62.35
N LYS A 4 81.66 -25.84 -63.51
CA LYS A 4 80.32 -25.28 -63.80
C LYS A 4 79.24 -26.03 -63.03
N PHE A 5 79.33 -27.36 -62.96
CA PHE A 5 78.43 -28.19 -62.17
C PHE A 5 78.62 -28.01 -60.66
N GLU A 6 79.85 -27.77 -60.19
CA GLU A 6 80.09 -27.45 -58.78
C GLU A 6 79.45 -26.11 -58.38
N LYS A 7 79.55 -25.09 -59.24
CA LYS A 7 78.88 -23.79 -59.04
C LYS A 7 77.36 -23.93 -59.02
N GLU A 8 76.80 -24.66 -59.98
CA GLU A 8 75.34 -24.93 -60.05
C GLU A 8 74.85 -25.73 -58.83
N LEU A 9 75.63 -26.71 -58.35
CA LEU A 9 75.31 -27.47 -57.15
C LEU A 9 75.32 -26.59 -55.88
N GLU A 10 76.28 -25.68 -55.77
CA GLU A 10 76.37 -24.76 -54.63
C GLU A 10 75.23 -23.72 -54.65
N GLU A 11 74.90 -23.17 -55.83
CA GLU A 11 73.74 -22.30 -56.01
C GLU A 11 72.41 -23.02 -55.68
N GLU A 12 72.26 -24.28 -56.08
CA GLU A 12 71.07 -25.09 -55.75
C GLU A 12 70.98 -25.38 -54.24
N ARG A 13 72.10 -25.65 -53.58
CA ARG A 13 72.15 -25.82 -52.11
C ARG A 13 71.77 -24.54 -51.38
N GLU A 14 72.26 -23.40 -51.83
CA GLU A 14 71.91 -22.10 -51.27
C GLU A 14 70.42 -21.79 -51.48
N ASN A 15 69.89 -22.07 -52.66
CA ASN A 15 68.46 -21.96 -52.95
C ASN A 15 67.61 -22.86 -52.05
N SER A 16 67.98 -24.14 -51.92
CA SER A 16 67.29 -25.07 -51.02
C SER A 16 67.27 -24.57 -49.58
N LEU A 17 68.40 -24.04 -49.10
CA LEU A 17 68.50 -23.47 -47.75
C LEU A 17 67.60 -22.24 -47.57
N ASN A 18 67.55 -21.35 -48.57
CA ASN A 18 66.70 -20.16 -48.55
C ASN A 18 65.21 -20.51 -48.61
N VAL A 19 64.82 -21.49 -49.42
CA VAL A 19 63.45 -22.02 -49.46
C VAL A 19 63.08 -22.61 -48.09
N GLN A 20 63.96 -23.39 -47.47
CA GLN A 20 63.68 -23.98 -46.15
C GLN A 20 63.54 -22.91 -45.05
N LYS A 21 64.39 -21.88 -45.04
CA LYS A 21 64.24 -20.74 -44.11
C LYS A 21 62.92 -20.02 -44.32
N THR A 22 62.55 -19.76 -45.58
CA THR A 22 61.29 -19.09 -45.92
C THR A 22 60.08 -19.93 -45.52
N LEU A 23 60.11 -21.24 -45.78
CA LEU A 23 59.06 -22.17 -45.38
C LEU A 23 58.87 -22.18 -43.87
N THR A 24 59.97 -22.21 -43.11
CA THR A 24 59.93 -22.19 -41.64
C THR A 24 59.34 -20.88 -41.13
N ARG A 25 59.77 -19.74 -41.70
CA ARG A 25 59.26 -18.41 -41.39
C ARG A 25 57.75 -18.33 -41.63
N VAL A 26 57.30 -18.66 -42.84
CA VAL A 26 55.89 -18.62 -43.22
C VAL A 26 55.05 -19.59 -42.38
N THR A 27 55.57 -20.76 -42.02
CA THR A 27 54.88 -21.70 -41.13
C THR A 27 54.69 -21.11 -39.73
N SER A 28 55.71 -20.45 -39.18
CA SER A 28 55.59 -19.79 -37.88
C SER A 28 54.59 -18.63 -37.90
N GLU A 29 54.59 -17.83 -38.96
CA GLU A 29 53.63 -16.72 -39.17
C GLU A 29 52.20 -17.25 -39.31
N LYS A 30 52.00 -18.32 -40.08
CA LYS A 30 50.72 -19.01 -40.22
C LYS A 30 50.21 -19.52 -38.86
N ASN A 31 51.06 -20.15 -38.06
CA ASN A 31 50.69 -20.65 -36.74
C ASN A 31 50.31 -19.50 -35.79
N SER A 32 51.07 -18.40 -35.80
CA SER A 32 50.72 -17.19 -35.03
C SER A 32 49.38 -16.59 -35.47
N ALA A 33 49.10 -16.55 -36.78
CA ALA A 33 47.83 -16.06 -37.31
C ALA A 33 46.65 -16.96 -36.91
N LEU A 34 46.83 -18.29 -36.90
CA LEU A 34 45.81 -19.24 -36.47
C LEU A 34 45.41 -19.03 -35.00
N VAL A 35 46.38 -18.85 -34.10
CA VAL A 35 46.10 -18.58 -32.68
C VAL A 35 45.32 -17.28 -32.52
N ARG A 36 45.77 -16.20 -33.15
CA ARG A 36 45.05 -14.91 -33.11
C ARG A 36 43.63 -15.01 -33.67
N ASN A 37 43.43 -15.78 -34.74
CA ASN A 37 42.09 -15.98 -35.31
C ASN A 37 41.18 -16.76 -34.35
N ALA A 38 41.71 -17.76 -33.64
CA ALA A 38 40.98 -18.47 -32.60
C ALA A 38 40.61 -17.54 -31.42
N GLU A 39 41.56 -16.71 -30.96
CA GLU A 39 41.32 -15.73 -29.88
C GLU A 39 40.24 -14.72 -30.26
N VAL A 40 40.31 -14.14 -31.46
CA VAL A 40 39.30 -13.18 -31.95
C VAL A 40 37.93 -13.86 -32.07
N SER A 41 37.88 -15.08 -32.58
CA SER A 41 36.63 -15.85 -32.69
C SER A 41 36.00 -16.09 -31.32
N GLN A 42 36.81 -16.42 -30.31
CA GLN A 42 36.35 -16.59 -28.94
C GLN A 42 35.82 -15.28 -28.33
N GLN A 43 36.54 -14.18 -28.54
CA GLN A 43 36.09 -12.85 -28.06
C GLN A 43 34.76 -12.44 -28.68
N ILE A 44 34.57 -12.68 -29.99
CA ILE A 44 33.30 -12.40 -30.68
C ILE A 44 32.14 -13.18 -30.06
N GLU A 45 32.33 -14.45 -29.72
CA GLU A 45 31.25 -15.26 -29.14
C GLU A 45 30.88 -14.79 -27.73
N LEU A 46 31.86 -14.41 -26.91
CA LEU A 46 31.62 -13.81 -25.59
C LEU A 46 30.83 -12.51 -25.70
N ILE A 47 31.24 -11.60 -26.59
CA ILE A 47 30.53 -10.34 -26.83
C ILE A 47 29.10 -10.60 -27.31
N LYS A 48 28.89 -11.55 -28.23
CA LYS A 48 27.55 -11.94 -28.69
C LYS A 48 26.69 -12.51 -27.54
N GLN A 49 27.28 -13.28 -26.64
CA GLN A 49 26.57 -13.80 -25.48
C GLN A 49 26.16 -12.68 -24.53
N ASP A 50 27.06 -11.73 -24.25
CA ASP A 50 26.76 -10.58 -23.41
C ASP A 50 25.70 -9.66 -24.04
N MET A 51 25.78 -9.42 -25.34
CA MET A 51 24.76 -8.64 -26.08
C MET A 51 23.37 -9.29 -25.95
N ARG A 52 23.28 -10.62 -26.13
CA ARG A 52 22.02 -11.38 -25.94
C ARG A 52 21.50 -11.30 -24.50
N ARG A 53 22.40 -11.23 -23.52
CA ARG A 53 22.02 -11.07 -22.10
C ARG A 53 21.48 -9.67 -21.85
N GLN A 54 22.17 -8.64 -22.31
CA GLN A 54 21.74 -7.25 -22.19
C GLN A 54 20.41 -6.98 -22.90
N GLU A 55 20.20 -7.60 -24.06
CA GLU A 55 18.93 -7.48 -24.80
C GLU A 55 17.75 -8.06 -23.99
N ARG A 56 17.93 -9.22 -23.34
CA ARG A 56 16.91 -9.79 -22.45
C ARG A 56 16.61 -8.88 -21.27
N GLU A 57 17.65 -8.38 -20.60
CA GLU A 57 17.49 -7.47 -19.47
C GLU A 57 16.79 -6.17 -19.88
N THR A 58 17.14 -5.63 -21.05
CA THR A 58 16.49 -4.44 -21.61
C THR A 58 15.00 -4.69 -21.86
N ASN A 59 14.65 -5.84 -22.42
CA ASN A 59 13.25 -6.22 -22.66
C ASN A 59 12.47 -6.41 -21.35
N GLU A 60 13.07 -7.02 -20.33
CA GLU A 60 12.46 -7.17 -19.00
C GLU A 60 12.21 -5.80 -18.34
N LEU A 61 13.21 -4.90 -18.39
CA LEU A 61 13.09 -3.54 -17.86
C LEU A 61 12.03 -2.74 -18.61
N MET A 62 11.97 -2.86 -19.94
CA MET A 62 10.96 -2.20 -20.77
C MET A 62 9.54 -2.66 -20.40
N ASN A 63 9.34 -3.97 -20.26
CA ASN A 63 8.07 -4.53 -19.81
C ASN A 63 7.68 -4.02 -18.41
N LYS A 64 8.67 -3.92 -17.50
CA LYS A 64 8.42 -3.39 -16.15
C LYS A 64 8.05 -1.91 -16.16
N LEU A 65 8.69 -1.13 -17.03
CA LEU A 65 8.39 0.29 -17.21
C LEU A 65 6.94 0.48 -17.68
N THR A 66 6.51 -0.26 -18.71
CA THR A 66 5.13 -0.19 -19.20
C THR A 66 4.10 -0.54 -18.11
N GLN A 67 4.36 -1.59 -17.31
CA GLN A 67 3.47 -1.94 -16.21
C GLN A 67 3.36 -0.83 -15.15
N LEU A 68 4.49 -0.20 -14.80
CA LEU A 68 4.51 0.90 -13.84
C LEU A 68 3.80 2.15 -14.39
N GLU A 69 3.93 2.42 -15.68
CA GLU A 69 3.21 3.53 -16.34
C GLU A 69 1.69 3.32 -16.30
N GLU A 70 1.22 2.10 -16.56
CA GLU A 70 -0.20 1.74 -16.45
C GLU A 70 -0.73 1.86 -15.02
N GLU A 71 0.03 1.37 -14.03
CA GLU A 71 -0.35 1.49 -12.62
C GLU A 71 -0.42 2.96 -12.18
N ASN A 72 0.55 3.76 -12.61
CA ASN A 72 0.58 5.20 -12.30
C ASN A 72 -0.60 5.94 -12.96
N ALA A 73 -1.01 5.55 -14.17
CA ALA A 73 -2.21 6.08 -14.81
C ALA A 73 -3.49 5.76 -14.00
N LYS A 74 -3.62 4.51 -13.50
CA LYS A 74 -4.74 4.11 -12.63
C LYS A 74 -4.74 4.89 -11.31
N LEU A 75 -3.58 5.08 -10.70
CA LEU A 75 -3.44 5.88 -9.48
C LEU A 75 -3.87 7.33 -9.70
N LYS A 76 -3.44 7.97 -10.81
CA LYS A 76 -3.88 9.34 -11.16
C LYS A 76 -5.39 9.43 -11.33
N GLN A 77 -6.02 8.45 -11.96
CA GLN A 77 -7.47 8.39 -12.08
C GLN A 77 -8.15 8.27 -10.70
N GLY A 78 -7.60 7.42 -9.83
CA GLY A 78 -8.07 7.27 -8.45
C GLY A 78 -8.00 8.57 -7.65
N VAL A 79 -6.89 9.31 -7.73
CA VAL A 79 -6.72 10.62 -7.09
C VAL A 79 -7.73 11.63 -7.61
N SER A 80 -7.98 11.68 -8.93
CA SER A 80 -9.00 12.56 -9.51
C SER A 80 -10.41 12.24 -9.00
N LEU A 81 -10.76 10.97 -8.90
CA LEU A 81 -12.04 10.54 -8.35
C LEU A 81 -12.18 10.90 -6.87
N GLN A 82 -11.12 10.67 -6.09
CA GLN A 82 -11.08 11.04 -4.68
C GLN A 82 -11.29 12.55 -4.48
N GLN A 83 -10.66 13.39 -5.31
CA GLN A 83 -10.86 14.83 -5.26
C GLN A 83 -12.32 15.23 -5.52
N LYS A 84 -12.98 14.61 -6.51
CA LYS A 84 -14.40 14.85 -6.79
C LYS A 84 -15.28 14.48 -5.60
N LEU A 85 -14.99 13.33 -4.96
CA LEU A 85 -15.73 12.88 -3.78
C LEU A 85 -15.52 13.83 -2.60
N MET A 86 -14.29 14.29 -2.35
CA MET A 86 -14.00 15.27 -1.29
C MET A 86 -14.75 16.59 -1.52
N ASN A 87 -14.79 17.08 -2.76
CA ASN A 87 -15.54 18.30 -3.08
C ASN A 87 -17.03 18.12 -2.79
N ASN A 88 -17.62 16.99 -3.20
CA ASN A 88 -19.03 16.70 -2.95
C ASN A 88 -19.34 16.58 -1.44
N ILE A 89 -18.45 15.97 -0.66
CA ILE A 89 -18.59 15.90 0.81
C ILE A 89 -18.60 17.32 1.39
N ASN A 90 -17.66 18.19 1.00
CA ASN A 90 -17.60 19.56 1.48
C ASN A 90 -18.88 20.34 1.13
N GLU A 91 -19.39 20.19 -0.10
CA GLU A 91 -20.65 20.84 -0.53
C GLU A 91 -21.85 20.36 0.30
N LEU A 92 -21.92 19.07 0.59
CA LEU A 92 -22.99 18.50 1.43
C LEU A 92 -22.87 18.96 2.88
N GLU A 93 -21.66 19.05 3.42
CA GLU A 93 -21.41 19.58 4.77
C GLU A 93 -21.82 21.06 4.89
N GLU A 94 -21.53 21.87 3.87
CA GLU A 94 -21.96 23.27 3.81
C GLU A 94 -23.49 23.38 3.78
N GLN A 95 -24.16 22.59 2.93
CA GLN A 95 -25.62 22.56 2.88
C GLN A 95 -26.23 22.15 4.22
N ILE A 96 -25.68 21.13 4.89
CA ILE A 96 -26.15 20.70 6.22
C ILE A 96 -25.96 21.83 7.24
N SER A 97 -24.82 22.51 7.22
CA SER A 97 -24.53 23.66 8.08
C SER A 97 -25.55 24.79 7.88
N GLU A 98 -25.88 25.11 6.63
CA GLU A 98 -26.87 26.12 6.30
C GLU A 98 -28.28 25.72 6.77
N LYS A 99 -28.72 24.49 6.48
CA LYS A 99 -30.03 23.97 6.95
C LYS A 99 -30.12 24.01 8.48
N ASN A 100 -29.05 23.68 9.19
CA ASN A 100 -28.99 23.76 10.65
C ASN A 100 -29.16 25.20 11.16
N LYS A 101 -28.57 26.20 10.48
CA LYS A 101 -28.80 27.62 10.80
C LYS A 101 -30.26 28.01 10.59
N THR A 102 -30.87 27.58 9.48
CA THR A 102 -32.31 27.82 9.21
C THR A 102 -33.19 27.22 10.30
N ILE A 103 -32.93 25.97 10.72
CA ILE A 103 -33.69 25.31 11.79
C ILE A 103 -33.62 26.12 13.09
N LYS A 104 -32.43 26.56 13.50
CA LYS A 104 -32.26 27.39 14.71
C LYS A 104 -33.05 28.69 14.63
N MET A 105 -33.02 29.38 13.48
CA MET A 105 -33.78 30.61 13.27
C MET A 105 -35.30 30.37 13.34
N LEU A 106 -35.80 29.29 12.74
CA LEU A 106 -37.22 28.92 12.79
C LEU A 106 -37.65 28.53 14.23
N GLN A 107 -36.80 27.81 14.97
CA GLN A 107 -37.03 27.48 16.37
C GLN A 107 -37.13 28.72 17.25
N LEU A 108 -36.23 29.70 17.06
CA LEU A 108 -36.29 30.98 17.77
C LEU A 108 -37.60 31.72 17.48
N ARG A 109 -37.97 31.84 16.20
CA ARG A 109 -39.23 32.49 15.79
C ARG A 109 -40.47 31.80 16.36
N LEU A 110 -40.49 30.46 16.39
CA LEU A 110 -41.56 29.68 17.02
C LEU A 110 -41.64 29.96 18.53
N ALA A 111 -40.50 30.05 19.22
CA ALA A 111 -40.45 30.38 20.64
C ALA A 111 -40.99 31.80 20.92
N ASP A 112 -40.60 32.78 20.10
CA ASP A 112 -41.09 34.15 20.20
C ASP A 112 -42.60 34.22 19.96
N MET A 113 -43.11 33.57 18.91
CA MET A 113 -44.55 33.51 18.64
C MET A 113 -45.32 32.84 19.79
N LYS A 114 -44.79 31.76 20.36
CA LYS A 114 -45.39 31.11 21.53
C LYS A 114 -45.46 32.05 22.72
N LYS A 115 -44.41 32.85 22.97
CA LYS A 115 -44.38 33.84 24.05
C LYS A 115 -45.41 34.95 23.84
N THR A 116 -45.52 35.48 22.62
CA THR A 116 -46.54 36.48 22.26
C THR A 116 -47.95 35.93 22.47
N LEU A 117 -48.24 34.72 21.97
CA LEU A 117 -49.56 34.09 22.14
C LEU A 117 -49.89 33.85 23.62
N GLN A 118 -48.94 33.40 24.43
CA GLN A 118 -49.13 33.22 25.87
C GLN A 118 -49.36 34.54 26.62
N GLN A 119 -48.76 35.63 26.15
CA GLN A 119 -48.95 36.96 26.72
C GLN A 119 -50.33 37.53 26.37
N GLU A 120 -50.80 37.36 25.13
CA GLU A 120 -52.14 37.77 24.68
C GLU A 120 -53.25 36.96 25.36
N LEU A 121 -53.00 35.68 25.67
CA LEU A 121 -53.94 34.82 26.41
C LEU A 121 -53.96 35.09 27.92
N ARG A 122 -53.03 35.89 28.47
CA ARG A 122 -53.08 36.34 29.87
C ARG A 122 -53.96 37.58 29.98
N THR A 123 -55.22 37.38 30.33
CA THR A 123 -56.20 38.45 30.61
C THR A 123 -55.73 39.36 31.75
N PRO A 124 -55.67 40.69 31.58
CA PRO A 124 -55.46 41.61 32.70
C PRO A 124 -56.82 41.93 33.33
N GLY A 125 -57.19 41.18 34.38
CA GLY A 125 -58.40 41.47 35.14
C GLY A 125 -58.67 40.45 36.23
N ASN A 126 -58.00 40.58 37.38
CA ASN A 126 -58.62 40.81 38.70
C ASN A 126 -57.57 40.64 39.82
N PRO A 127 -57.32 41.66 40.68
CA PRO A 127 -56.51 41.50 41.88
C PRO A 127 -57.37 41.00 43.06
N SER A 128 -56.83 40.07 43.85
CA SER A 128 -57.40 39.48 45.08
C SER A 128 -58.26 38.23 44.86
N TYR A 129 -57.74 37.05 45.18
CA TYR A 129 -58.03 36.33 46.43
C TYR A 129 -57.07 35.14 46.60
N HIS A 130 -56.65 34.99 47.85
CA HIS A 130 -55.91 33.89 48.47
C HIS A 130 -56.57 32.53 48.27
N SER A 131 -55.83 31.49 47.89
CA SER A 131 -55.96 30.16 48.51
C SER A 131 -54.80 29.26 48.09
N ASP A 132 -53.90 29.01 49.05
CA ASP A 132 -53.28 27.70 49.21
C ASP A 132 -54.36 26.60 49.17
N LEU A 133 -53.94 25.38 48.80
CA LEU A 133 -54.74 24.14 48.70
C LEU A 133 -55.48 23.97 47.37
N LEU A 134 -54.91 23.14 46.49
CA LEU A 134 -55.57 21.98 45.89
C LEU A 134 -54.52 21.13 45.16
N GLU A 135 -53.70 20.48 45.99
CA GLU A 135 -53.05 19.22 45.67
C GLU A 135 -54.09 18.11 45.95
N ASN A 136 -54.14 17.07 45.09
CA ASN A 136 -54.94 15.83 45.17
C ASN A 136 -56.28 15.70 44.37
N ASN A 137 -56.09 15.37 43.09
CA ASN A 137 -56.39 14.05 42.48
C ASN A 137 -57.78 13.63 41.94
N THR A 138 -57.68 12.87 40.83
CA THR A 138 -58.62 11.97 40.12
C THR A 138 -59.53 12.61 39.04
N ALA A 139 -59.56 12.16 37.78
CA ALA A 139 -58.84 11.12 37.06
C ALA A 139 -58.98 11.35 35.53
N ALA A 140 -57.87 11.46 34.83
CA ALA A 140 -57.74 10.96 33.46
C ALA A 140 -56.44 10.15 33.45
N ILE A 141 -56.62 8.84 33.63
CA ILE A 141 -55.57 7.84 33.58
C ILE A 141 -55.00 7.85 32.17
N LEU A 142 -53.90 8.57 31.98
CA LEU A 142 -52.90 8.22 30.99
C LEU A 142 -51.72 7.71 31.79
N THR A 143 -51.65 6.38 31.84
CA THR A 143 -50.43 5.63 32.11
C THR A 143 -49.21 6.40 31.59
N PRO A 144 -48.08 6.45 32.30
CA PRO A 144 -46.82 6.74 31.65
C PRO A 144 -46.60 5.55 30.72
N THR A 145 -47.12 5.62 29.50
CA THR A 145 -46.54 4.89 28.40
C THR A 145 -45.13 5.42 28.37
N GLN A 146 -44.23 4.61 28.94
CA GLN A 146 -42.85 4.58 28.57
C GLN A 146 -42.88 4.39 27.06
N ILE A 147 -43.00 5.50 26.34
CA ILE A 147 -42.53 5.58 24.97
C ILE A 147 -41.04 5.41 25.19
N SER A 148 -40.65 4.15 25.11
CA SER A 148 -39.30 3.70 24.87
C SER A 148 -38.82 4.54 23.70
N THR A 149 -38.18 5.66 24.01
CA THR A 149 -37.23 6.28 23.10
C THR A 149 -36.17 5.21 22.96
N ARG A 150 -36.37 4.35 21.94
CA ARG A 150 -35.36 3.44 21.46
C ARG A 150 -34.13 4.29 21.16
N THR A 151 -33.24 4.31 22.13
CA THR A 151 -31.81 4.20 21.96
C THR A 151 -31.27 5.00 20.77
N LEU A 152 -30.84 6.24 21.03
CA LEU A 152 -29.69 6.78 20.32
C LEU A 152 -28.51 6.95 21.29
N PRO A 153 -27.84 5.85 21.70
CA PRO A 153 -26.50 5.93 22.26
C PRO A 153 -25.43 6.10 21.16
N ASN A 154 -25.79 6.54 19.94
CA ASN A 154 -24.95 6.40 18.75
C ASN A 154 -24.34 7.71 18.21
N ILE A 155 -24.46 8.81 18.95
CA ILE A 155 -23.82 10.08 18.59
C ILE A 155 -22.48 10.23 19.33
N VAL A 156 -22.41 9.90 20.62
CA VAL A 156 -21.14 9.90 21.38
C VAL A 156 -20.20 8.79 20.91
N LYS A 157 -20.74 7.61 20.57
CA LYS A 157 -19.94 6.50 20.03
C LYS A 157 -19.24 6.84 18.71
N ARG A 158 -19.78 7.73 17.89
CA ARG A 158 -19.16 8.03 16.59
C ARG A 158 -17.89 8.85 16.77
N ASP A 159 -17.92 9.87 17.62
CA ASP A 159 -16.71 10.63 17.96
C ASP A 159 -15.69 9.76 18.69
N ASP A 160 -16.10 8.89 19.62
CA ASP A 160 -15.18 7.97 20.32
C ASP A 160 -14.58 6.91 19.39
N GLU A 161 -15.34 6.36 18.44
CA GLU A 161 -14.83 5.43 17.43
C GLU A 161 -13.92 6.15 16.40
N ASP A 162 -14.21 7.39 16.02
CA ASP A 162 -13.36 8.18 15.11
C ASP A 162 -12.05 8.61 15.78
N VAL A 163 -12.10 8.96 17.06
CA VAL A 163 -10.96 9.12 17.97
C VAL A 163 -10.18 7.81 18.00
N ASN A 164 -10.84 6.67 18.25
CA ASN A 164 -10.24 5.34 18.24
C ASN A 164 -9.56 5.01 16.89
N PHE A 165 -10.16 5.33 15.75
CA PHE A 165 -9.55 5.10 14.41
C PHE A 165 -8.35 6.01 14.14
N LYS A 166 -8.38 7.26 14.62
CA LYS A 166 -7.25 8.20 14.50
C LYS A 166 -6.06 7.73 15.36
N TYR A 167 -6.32 7.24 16.57
CA TYR A 167 -5.28 6.64 17.42
C TYR A 167 -4.81 5.30 16.86
N LEU A 168 -5.72 4.45 16.39
CA LEU A 168 -5.41 3.17 15.79
C LEU A 168 -4.50 3.33 14.56
N LYS A 169 -4.80 4.29 13.68
CA LYS A 169 -3.92 4.62 12.54
C LYS A 169 -2.51 4.95 13.00
N HIS A 170 -2.37 5.76 14.04
CA HIS A 170 -1.07 6.12 14.60
C HIS A 170 -0.37 4.92 15.25
N VAL A 171 -1.10 4.11 16.02
CA VAL A 171 -0.57 2.94 16.73
C VAL A 171 -0.14 1.85 15.73
N VAL A 172 -0.92 1.59 14.68
CA VAL A 172 -0.57 0.65 13.60
C VAL A 172 0.62 1.15 12.79
N LEU A 173 0.64 2.43 12.43
CA LEU A 173 1.78 3.03 11.73
C LEU A 173 3.05 2.93 12.58
N LYS A 174 2.97 3.31 13.86
CA LYS A 174 4.07 3.20 14.82
C LYS A 174 4.50 1.75 14.99
N PHE A 175 3.58 0.79 15.09
CA PHE A 175 3.93 -0.63 15.19
C PHE A 175 4.68 -1.14 13.96
N LEU A 176 4.30 -0.72 12.76
CA LEU A 176 4.98 -1.09 11.51
C LEU A 176 6.34 -0.40 11.33
N THR A 177 6.56 0.76 11.95
CA THR A 177 7.80 1.54 11.82
C THR A 177 8.70 1.53 13.06
N SER A 178 8.24 0.95 14.17
CA SER A 178 8.97 0.86 15.44
C SER A 178 10.04 -0.24 15.43
N ARG A 179 11.02 -0.09 16.32
CA ARG A 179 12.05 -1.11 16.57
C ARG A 179 11.45 -2.33 17.28
N GLU A 180 12.08 -3.50 17.17
CA GLU A 180 11.45 -4.77 17.55
C GLU A 180 11.10 -4.92 19.05
N TYR A 181 11.69 -4.12 19.95
CA TYR A 181 11.34 -4.09 21.37
C TYR A 181 10.09 -3.23 21.66
N GLU A 182 9.88 -2.16 20.88
CA GLU A 182 8.70 -1.29 21.02
C GLU A 182 7.45 -1.96 20.46
N ALA A 183 7.62 -2.71 19.36
CA ALA A 183 6.54 -3.45 18.73
C ALA A 183 5.84 -4.44 19.69
N GLN A 184 6.58 -5.09 20.60
CA GLN A 184 6.00 -6.01 21.59
C GLN A 184 5.02 -5.33 22.55
N HIS A 185 5.34 -4.11 23.01
CA HIS A 185 4.44 -3.37 23.88
C HIS A 185 3.22 -2.83 23.11
N LEU A 186 3.40 -2.51 21.83
CA LEU A 186 2.33 -2.04 20.96
C LEU A 186 1.34 -3.13 20.56
N ILE A 187 1.70 -4.43 20.59
CA ILE A 187 0.76 -5.55 20.37
C ILE A 187 -0.42 -5.48 21.36
N LYS A 188 -0.15 -5.24 22.64
CA LYS A 188 -1.21 -5.14 23.67
C LYS A 188 -2.12 -3.93 23.45
N ALA A 189 -1.56 -2.82 22.98
CA ALA A 189 -2.34 -1.63 22.64
C ALA A 189 -3.23 -1.88 21.42
N ILE A 190 -2.70 -2.54 20.38
CA ILE A 190 -3.47 -2.87 19.18
C ILE A 190 -4.53 -3.93 19.47
N SER A 191 -4.21 -4.94 20.28
CA SER A 191 -5.14 -6.00 20.69
C SER A 191 -6.37 -5.44 21.41
N THR A 192 -6.16 -4.48 22.32
CA THR A 192 -7.26 -3.83 23.05
C THR A 192 -8.07 -2.87 22.17
N LEU A 193 -7.43 -2.10 21.27
CA LEU A 193 -8.11 -1.16 20.38
C LEU A 193 -8.89 -1.86 19.25
N LEU A 194 -8.35 -2.95 18.70
CA LEU A 194 -8.98 -3.74 17.63
C LEU A 194 -9.81 -4.92 18.12
N LYS A 195 -9.84 -5.17 19.43
CA LYS A 195 -10.54 -6.30 20.05
C LYS A 195 -10.10 -7.63 19.44
N PHE A 196 -8.79 -7.84 19.33
CA PHE A 196 -8.26 -9.12 18.88
C PHE A 196 -8.67 -10.24 19.84
N THR A 197 -8.96 -11.39 19.25
CA THR A 197 -9.06 -12.64 19.98
C THR A 197 -7.68 -13.07 20.47
N SER A 198 -7.63 -13.90 21.50
CA SER A 198 -6.36 -14.44 22.02
C SER A 198 -5.57 -15.21 20.97
N GLU A 199 -6.24 -15.75 19.94
CA GLU A 199 -5.60 -16.43 18.81
C GLU A 199 -4.93 -15.44 17.86
N GLU A 200 -5.59 -14.32 17.55
CA GLU A 200 -5.05 -13.26 16.68
C GLU A 200 -3.87 -12.54 17.33
N GLU A 201 -3.95 -12.24 18.63
CA GLU A 201 -2.85 -11.64 19.39
C GLU A 201 -1.63 -12.55 19.41
N LYS A 202 -1.84 -13.84 19.67
CA LYS A 202 -0.78 -14.86 19.66
C LYS A 202 -0.13 -15.00 18.29
N LEU A 203 -0.92 -14.96 17.21
CA LEU A 203 -0.38 -15.07 15.85
C LEU A 203 0.55 -13.90 15.49
N ILE A 204 0.21 -12.68 15.92
CA ILE A 204 1.04 -11.50 15.70
C ILE A 204 2.32 -11.57 16.55
N GLN A 205 2.20 -12.02 17.80
CA GLN A 205 3.35 -12.26 18.68
C GLN A 205 4.30 -13.30 18.08
N ASP A 206 3.78 -14.47 17.66
CA ASP A 206 4.56 -15.55 17.04
C ASP A 206 5.21 -15.08 15.74
N THR A 207 4.55 -14.20 14.98
CA THR A 207 5.10 -13.63 13.73
C THR A 207 6.25 -12.66 14.02
N LEU A 208 6.14 -11.85 15.08
CA LEU A 208 7.20 -10.96 15.53
C LEU A 208 8.38 -11.75 16.11
N GLU A 209 8.13 -12.82 16.86
CA GLU A 209 9.17 -13.70 17.41
C GLU A 209 9.86 -14.55 16.33
N TRP A 210 9.12 -14.99 15.32
CA TRP A 210 9.70 -15.62 14.12
C TRP A 210 10.62 -14.65 13.38
N ARG A 211 10.21 -13.39 13.20
CA ARG A 211 11.09 -12.35 12.62
C ARG A 211 12.35 -12.11 13.46
N LYS A 212 12.28 -12.30 14.79
CA LYS A 212 13.42 -12.20 15.73
C LYS A 212 14.31 -13.43 15.76
N SER A 213 13.83 -14.58 15.31
CA SER A 213 14.56 -15.85 15.34
C SER A 213 15.10 -16.19 13.96
N TRP A 214 16.41 -16.37 13.81
CA TRP A 214 17.04 -16.74 12.53
C TRP A 214 16.59 -18.13 12.01
N PHE A 215 15.90 -18.92 12.82
CA PHE A 215 15.39 -20.24 12.45
C PHE A 215 13.92 -20.41 12.82
N GLY A 216 13.12 -20.86 11.86
CA GLY A 216 11.72 -21.22 12.07
C GLY A 216 10.88 -21.06 10.79
N SER A 217 9.74 -21.75 10.74
CA SER A 217 8.74 -21.56 9.68
C SER A 217 7.77 -20.45 10.08
N LYS A 218 7.43 -19.57 9.13
CA LYS A 218 6.47 -18.48 9.34
C LYS A 218 5.13 -19.04 9.88
N PRO A 219 4.54 -18.45 10.93
CA PRO A 219 3.24 -18.86 11.45
C PRO A 219 2.18 -18.85 10.36
N LYS A 220 1.36 -19.91 10.30
CA LYS A 220 0.33 -20.09 9.26
C LYS A 220 -0.98 -19.44 9.69
N TYR A 221 -1.54 -18.59 8.84
CA TYR A 221 -2.87 -18.02 9.03
C TYR A 221 -3.94 -19.11 8.80
N PRO A 222 -4.91 -19.30 9.71
CA PRO A 222 -5.87 -20.42 9.64
C PRO A 222 -6.86 -20.35 8.46
N GLY A 223 -6.90 -19.26 7.68
CA GLY A 223 -7.86 -19.08 6.58
C GLY A 223 -7.45 -19.57 5.18
N ASN A 224 -6.22 -20.04 4.95
CA ASN A 224 -5.71 -20.26 3.57
C ASN A 224 -5.65 -21.73 3.10
N THR A 225 -6.44 -22.64 3.67
CA THR A 225 -6.38 -24.08 3.38
C THR A 225 -7.58 -24.64 2.62
N LYS A 226 -8.04 -23.99 1.53
CA LYS A 226 -8.92 -24.66 0.54
C LYS A 226 -8.64 -24.21 -0.88
N SER A 227 -7.67 -24.84 -1.53
CA SER A 227 -7.64 -25.07 -2.99
C SER A 227 -6.40 -25.88 -3.35
N LYS A 228 -6.49 -27.20 -3.18
CA LYS A 228 -5.76 -28.20 -3.97
C LYS A 228 -6.29 -29.59 -3.60
N ASN A 229 -6.56 -30.38 -4.64
CA ASN A 229 -6.88 -31.81 -4.66
C ASN A 229 -8.36 -32.15 -4.93
N VAL A 230 -8.71 -32.19 -6.22
CA VAL A 230 -9.52 -33.29 -6.78
C VAL A 230 -8.88 -33.68 -8.12
N THR A 231 -8.05 -34.71 -8.08
CA THR A 231 -7.72 -35.57 -9.23
C THR A 231 -7.53 -36.97 -8.67
N SER A 232 -8.52 -37.82 -8.90
CA SER A 232 -8.40 -39.27 -9.04
C SER A 232 -9.56 -39.71 -9.92
#